data_AF-A0A7C3A151-F1
#
_entry.id   AF-A0A7C3A151-F1
#
_cell.length_a   1.000
_cell.length_b   1.000
_cell.length_c   1.000
_cell.angle_alpha   90.00
_cell.angle_beta   90.00
_cell.angle_gamma   90.00
#
_symmetry.space_group_name_H-M   'P 1'
#
loop_
_entity.id
_entity.type
_entity.pdbx_description
1 polymer ?
#
loop_
_entity_poly.entity_id
_entity_poly.type
_entity_poly.pdbx_seq_one_letter_code
_entity_poly.pdbx_strand_id
1 'polypeptide(L)'
;MIGEDGSLKEYFTLLEREFERVYEVASKARRRGLDPALEPEIKPAKDIAARVEGIIGLEGVADRIRELLRDASREEVAFKIAEEIVYERFCEFSSDGEAADKALRVALAILTESVTAAPIEGIATVKVKNNFDGTSYLAVYYAGPIRSAGGTEQAVSVLVADFIRRLLHLDRYKPLEDEVERYVEEIDLYERRVTHLQYPSTPQEIRLAVRNIPVEVTGEPTDPYEVSGHRNLSRVETNQLRGGAILVINDGIIGKAKKLKKFVEQIGLDGWDWLSDLGKTKEEKGGEDALF
;
A
#
# COMPACT_ATOMS: atom_id res chain seq x y z
N MET A 1 4.60 -40.73 -22.95
CA MET A 1 4.34 -39.52 -22.14
C MET A 1 3.96 -38.37 -23.09
N ILE A 2 2.74 -38.43 -23.62
CA ILE A 2 2.14 -37.42 -24.51
C ILE A 2 0.67 -37.38 -24.08
N GLY A 3 0.16 -36.28 -23.51
CA GLY A 3 -1.26 -36.25 -23.13
C GLY A 3 -1.80 -35.05 -22.35
N GLU A 4 -1.00 -34.29 -21.61
CA GLU A 4 -1.54 -33.21 -20.76
C GLU A 4 -1.44 -31.79 -21.36
N ASP A 5 -0.47 -31.52 -22.23
CA ASP A 5 -0.23 -30.17 -22.78
C ASP A 5 -1.20 -29.77 -23.91
N GLY A 6 -1.64 -30.75 -24.72
CA GLY A 6 -2.56 -30.52 -25.84
C GLY A 6 -3.98 -30.14 -25.41
N SER A 7 -4.51 -30.80 -24.38
CA SER A 7 -5.87 -30.56 -23.88
C SER A 7 -6.00 -29.22 -23.14
N LEU A 8 -4.95 -28.80 -22.42
CA LEU A 8 -4.93 -27.51 -21.73
C LEU A 8 -4.85 -26.34 -22.72
N LYS A 9 -4.04 -26.47 -23.77
CA LYS A 9 -3.93 -25.45 -24.82
C LYS A 9 -5.23 -25.31 -25.62
N GLU A 10 -5.88 -26.42 -25.95
CA GLU A 10 -7.20 -26.42 -26.60
C GLU A 10 -8.26 -25.75 -25.71
N TYR A 11 -8.24 -26.04 -24.40
CA TYR A 11 -9.12 -25.40 -23.43
C TYR A 11 -8.95 -23.88 -23.39
N PHE A 12 -7.72 -23.37 -23.25
CA PHE A 12 -7.48 -21.93 -23.26
C PHE A 12 -7.86 -21.29 -24.60
N THR A 13 -7.60 -21.95 -25.72
CA THR A 13 -7.98 -21.47 -27.06
C THR A 13 -9.51 -21.34 -27.18
N LEU A 14 -10.27 -22.28 -26.63
CA LEU A 14 -11.73 -22.21 -26.59
C LEU A 14 -12.21 -21.01 -25.75
N LEU A 15 -11.62 -20.79 -24.58
CA LEU A 15 -11.96 -19.66 -23.72
C LEU A 15 -11.64 -18.31 -24.39
N GLU A 16 -10.47 -18.18 -25.01
CA GLU A 16 -10.08 -16.96 -25.74
C GLU A 16 -11.06 -16.66 -26.86
N ARG A 17 -11.44 -17.67 -27.66
CA ARG A 17 -12.39 -17.51 -28.76
C ARG A 17 -13.77 -17.06 -28.27
N GLU A 18 -14.30 -17.67 -27.21
CA GLU A 18 -15.60 -17.28 -26.66
C GLU A 18 -15.55 -15.90 -26.00
N PHE A 19 -14.44 -15.56 -25.33
CA PHE A 19 -14.21 -14.23 -24.79
C PHE A 19 -14.22 -13.18 -25.90
N GLU A 20 -13.44 -13.37 -26.98
CA GLU A 20 -13.38 -12.45 -28.12
C GLU A 20 -14.76 -12.24 -28.75
N ARG A 21 -15.52 -13.33 -28.93
CA ARG A 21 -16.89 -13.28 -29.46
C ARG A 21 -17.80 -12.40 -28.60
N VAL A 22 -17.76 -12.56 -27.28
CA VAL A 22 -18.59 -11.75 -26.35
C VAL A 22 -18.10 -10.30 -26.29
N TYR A 23 -16.78 -10.10 -26.28
CA TYR A 23 -16.15 -8.78 -26.24
C TYR A 23 -16.49 -7.95 -27.50
N GLU A 24 -16.54 -8.60 -28.67
CA GLU A 24 -16.94 -7.95 -29.91
C GLU A 24 -18.40 -7.48 -29.87
N VAL A 25 -19.30 -8.29 -29.30
CA VAL A 25 -20.70 -7.92 -29.09
C VAL A 25 -20.81 -6.71 -28.16
N ALA A 26 -20.11 -6.72 -27.02
CA ALA A 26 -20.06 -5.60 -26.09
C ALA A 26 -19.51 -4.33 -26.75
N SER A 27 -18.44 -4.45 -27.55
CA SER A 27 -17.83 -3.35 -28.28
C SER A 27 -18.79 -2.73 -29.31
N LYS A 28 -19.54 -3.57 -30.05
CA LYS A 28 -20.58 -3.10 -30.98
C LYS A 28 -21.70 -2.38 -30.25
N ALA A 29 -22.09 -2.84 -29.07
CA ALA A 29 -23.12 -2.19 -28.25
C ALA A 29 -22.65 -0.82 -27.74
N ARG A 30 -21.45 -0.74 -27.12
CA ARG A 30 -20.88 0.51 -26.59
C ARG A 30 -20.70 1.59 -27.65
N ARG A 31 -20.30 1.22 -28.87
CA ARG A 31 -20.18 2.14 -30.02
C ARG A 31 -21.49 2.82 -30.44
N ARG A 32 -22.65 2.37 -29.95
CA ARG A 32 -23.93 3.05 -30.19
C ARG A 32 -24.09 4.35 -29.40
N GLY A 33 -23.19 4.62 -28.44
CA GLY A 33 -23.19 5.87 -27.67
C GLY A 33 -24.36 5.99 -26.67
N LEU A 34 -24.85 4.86 -26.16
CA LEU A 34 -25.96 4.82 -25.19
C LEU A 34 -25.47 4.68 -23.74
N ASP A 35 -24.18 4.47 -23.54
CA ASP A 35 -23.52 4.23 -22.25
C ASP A 35 -22.42 5.30 -22.01
N PRO A 36 -21.86 5.42 -20.79
CA PRO A 36 -20.85 6.43 -20.45
C PRO A 36 -19.56 6.39 -21.29
N ALA A 37 -19.24 5.25 -21.90
CA ALA A 37 -18.06 5.05 -22.73
C ALA A 37 -18.42 4.37 -24.05
N LEU A 38 -17.69 4.73 -25.12
CA LEU A 38 -17.85 4.17 -26.46
C LEU A 38 -17.17 2.80 -26.65
N GLU A 39 -16.39 2.38 -25.67
CA GLU A 39 -15.67 1.11 -25.63
C GLU A 39 -15.97 0.37 -24.32
N PRO A 40 -15.80 -0.97 -24.26
CA PRO A 40 -15.90 -1.69 -23.00
C PRO A 40 -14.86 -1.19 -21.98
N GLU A 41 -15.33 -0.74 -20.82
CA GLU A 41 -14.47 -0.19 -19.75
C GLU A 41 -13.61 -1.28 -19.07
N ILE A 42 -14.04 -2.55 -19.12
CA ILE A 42 -13.27 -3.69 -18.63
C ILE A 42 -12.33 -4.13 -19.75
N LYS A 43 -11.03 -3.85 -19.59
CA LYS A 43 -10.00 -4.24 -20.56
C LYS A 43 -9.47 -5.64 -20.25
N PRO A 44 -9.29 -6.52 -21.25
CA PRO A 44 -8.63 -7.81 -21.04
C PRO A 44 -7.15 -7.61 -20.69
N ALA A 45 -6.64 -8.48 -19.82
CA ALA A 45 -5.23 -8.54 -19.49
C ALA A 45 -4.80 -10.01 -19.41
N LYS A 46 -3.66 -10.34 -20.06
CA LYS A 46 -3.18 -11.72 -20.17
C LYS A 46 -2.42 -12.20 -18.93
N ASP A 47 -1.79 -11.29 -18.20
CA ASP A 47 -0.95 -11.57 -17.05
C ASP A 47 -0.95 -10.42 -16.04
N ILE A 48 -0.27 -10.63 -14.90
CA ILE A 48 -0.10 -9.61 -13.84
C ILE A 48 0.50 -8.32 -14.42
N ALA A 49 1.52 -8.44 -15.27
CA ALA A 49 2.21 -7.30 -15.85
C ALA A 49 1.29 -6.42 -16.70
N ALA A 50 0.46 -7.03 -17.57
CA ALA A 50 -0.55 -6.34 -18.35
C ALA A 50 -1.62 -5.70 -17.47
N ARG A 51 -2.01 -6.34 -16.36
CA ARG A 51 -2.95 -5.73 -15.40
C ARG A 51 -2.36 -4.49 -14.75
N VAL A 52 -1.11 -4.55 -14.29
CA VAL A 52 -0.40 -3.41 -13.68
C VAL A 52 -0.34 -2.24 -14.64
N GLU A 53 0.15 -2.47 -15.87
CA GLU A 53 0.24 -1.42 -16.89
C GLU A 53 -1.13 -0.85 -17.26
N GLY A 54 -2.14 -1.72 -17.45
CA GLY A 54 -3.49 -1.30 -17.83
C GLY A 54 -4.20 -0.47 -16.75
N ILE A 55 -3.96 -0.79 -15.48
CA ILE A 55 -4.53 -0.06 -14.33
C ILE A 55 -3.80 1.25 -14.07
N ILE A 56 -2.46 1.24 -14.12
CA ILE A 56 -1.67 2.42 -13.76
C ILE A 56 -1.50 3.38 -14.95
N GLY A 57 -1.57 2.87 -16.17
CA GLY A 57 -1.32 3.64 -17.39
C GLY A 57 0.12 4.13 -17.49
N LEU A 58 1.10 3.25 -17.25
CA LEU A 58 2.53 3.55 -17.41
C LEU A 58 3.13 2.65 -18.49
N GLU A 59 3.31 3.21 -19.69
CA GLU A 59 3.73 2.44 -20.86
C GLU A 59 5.12 1.81 -20.68
N GLY A 60 5.26 0.54 -21.08
CA GLY A 60 6.51 -0.22 -21.04
C GLY A 60 6.80 -0.87 -19.68
N VAL A 61 6.02 -0.57 -18.64
CA VAL A 61 6.22 -1.18 -17.30
C VAL A 61 5.93 -2.68 -17.33
N ALA A 62 4.97 -3.15 -18.14
CA ALA A 62 4.62 -4.56 -18.19
C ALA A 62 5.78 -5.43 -18.70
N ASP A 63 6.45 -5.00 -19.76
CA ASP A 63 7.58 -5.75 -20.32
C ASP A 63 8.73 -5.84 -19.33
N ARG A 64 8.99 -4.76 -18.60
CA ARG A 64 10.01 -4.75 -17.56
C ARG A 64 9.65 -5.65 -16.37
N ILE A 65 8.39 -5.66 -15.94
CA ILE A 65 7.90 -6.58 -14.90
C ILE A 65 8.08 -8.04 -15.35
N ARG A 66 7.71 -8.38 -16.59
CA ARG A 66 7.88 -9.74 -17.15
C ARG A 66 9.33 -10.18 -17.20
N GLU A 67 10.23 -9.25 -17.52
CA GLU A 67 11.67 -9.52 -17.53
C GLU A 67 12.17 -9.86 -16.13
N LEU A 68 11.87 -9.00 -15.15
CA LEU A 68 12.35 -9.15 -13.78
C LEU A 68 11.75 -10.37 -13.07
N LEU A 69 10.48 -10.71 -13.32
CA LEU A 69 9.81 -11.88 -12.72
C LEU A 69 10.39 -13.23 -13.16
N ARG A 70 11.30 -13.27 -14.14
CA ARG A 70 11.99 -14.52 -14.53
C ARG A 70 12.99 -14.97 -13.49
N ASP A 71 13.65 -14.01 -12.84
CA ASP A 71 14.82 -14.26 -11.98
C ASP A 71 14.65 -13.73 -10.55
N ALA A 72 13.59 -12.94 -10.28
CA ALA A 72 13.34 -12.31 -8.99
C ALA A 72 11.92 -12.58 -8.47
N SER A 73 11.78 -12.54 -7.15
CA SER A 73 10.48 -12.59 -6.49
C SER A 73 9.65 -11.35 -6.81
N ARG A 74 8.33 -11.47 -6.72
CA ARG A 74 7.39 -10.37 -6.96
C ARG A 74 7.69 -9.15 -6.10
N GLU A 75 8.09 -9.38 -4.85
CA GLU A 75 8.45 -8.34 -3.92
C GLU A 75 9.75 -7.62 -4.36
N GLU A 76 10.79 -8.34 -4.78
CA GLU A 76 12.01 -7.73 -5.34
C GLU A 76 11.70 -6.94 -6.62
N VAL A 77 10.82 -7.47 -7.48
CA VAL A 77 10.35 -6.75 -8.68
C VAL A 77 9.64 -5.47 -8.30
N ALA A 78 8.79 -5.46 -7.27
CA ALA A 78 8.09 -4.25 -6.83
C ALA A 78 9.06 -3.14 -6.41
N PHE A 79 10.11 -3.48 -5.64
CA PHE A 79 11.15 -2.51 -5.24
C PHE A 79 11.97 -2.05 -6.45
N LYS A 80 12.37 -2.97 -7.33
CA LYS A 80 13.18 -2.62 -8.50
C LYS A 80 12.43 -1.72 -9.48
N ILE A 81 11.15 -2.00 -9.73
CA ILE A 81 10.30 -1.15 -10.57
C ILE A 81 10.08 0.20 -9.92
N ALA A 82 9.84 0.27 -8.60
CA ALA A 82 9.74 1.54 -7.88
C ALA A 82 11.01 2.39 -8.04
N GLU A 83 12.19 1.77 -7.92
CA GLU A 83 13.48 2.44 -8.17
C GLU A 83 13.58 2.98 -9.60
N GLU A 84 13.27 2.14 -10.60
CA GLU A 84 13.35 2.54 -12.01
C GLU A 84 12.35 3.65 -12.37
N ILE A 85 11.20 3.70 -11.71
CA ILE A 85 10.24 4.80 -11.85
C ILE A 85 10.81 6.08 -11.22
N VAL A 86 11.36 6.02 -10.01
CA VAL A 86 11.97 7.19 -9.35
C VAL A 86 13.12 7.77 -10.19
N TYR A 87 13.88 6.93 -10.89
CA TYR A 87 14.92 7.37 -11.83
C TYR A 87 14.40 7.67 -13.24
N GLU A 88 13.10 7.91 -13.40
CA GLU A 88 12.47 8.41 -14.63
C GLU A 88 12.66 7.52 -15.86
N ARG A 89 12.82 6.20 -15.67
CA ARG A 89 13.01 5.26 -16.80
C ARG A 89 11.82 5.26 -17.77
N PHE A 90 10.61 5.43 -17.26
CA PHE A 90 9.36 5.26 -18.01
C PHE A 90 8.69 6.58 -18.40
N CYS A 91 8.86 7.62 -17.58
CA CYS A 91 8.36 8.97 -17.82
C CYS A 91 9.09 9.97 -16.94
N GLU A 92 9.08 11.23 -17.36
CA GLU A 92 9.55 12.37 -16.57
C GLU A 92 8.46 12.80 -15.57
N PHE A 93 8.87 13.26 -14.38
CA PHE A 93 7.96 13.74 -13.35
C PHE A 93 8.17 15.24 -13.06
N SER A 94 7.09 15.92 -12.70
CA SER A 94 7.17 17.36 -12.38
C SER A 94 7.69 17.61 -10.96
N SER A 95 7.68 16.59 -10.11
CA SER A 95 8.13 16.68 -8.71
C SER A 95 8.41 15.30 -8.10
N ASP A 96 9.22 15.29 -7.05
CA ASP A 96 9.48 14.11 -6.21
C ASP A 96 8.20 13.46 -5.67
N GLY A 97 7.18 14.26 -5.34
CA GLY A 97 5.89 13.75 -4.88
C GLY A 97 5.13 12.98 -5.96
N GLU A 98 5.20 13.43 -7.21
CA GLU A 98 4.58 12.77 -8.36
C GLU A 98 5.30 11.45 -8.68
N ALA A 99 6.64 11.47 -8.69
CA ALA A 99 7.45 10.28 -8.86
C ALA A 99 7.16 9.24 -7.76
N ALA A 100 7.10 9.68 -6.50
CA ALA A 100 6.82 8.82 -5.36
C ALA A 100 5.40 8.23 -5.41
N ASP A 101 4.40 9.02 -5.77
CA ASP A 101 3.01 8.55 -5.92
C ASP A 101 2.93 7.45 -6.98
N LYS A 102 3.49 7.70 -8.17
CA LYS A 102 3.47 6.73 -9.27
C LYS A 102 4.24 5.46 -8.91
N ALA A 103 5.45 5.59 -8.35
CA ALA A 103 6.28 4.46 -7.96
C ALA A 103 5.59 3.59 -6.90
N LEU A 104 4.99 4.21 -5.88
CA LEU A 104 4.30 3.49 -4.81
C LEU A 104 3.06 2.75 -5.31
N ARG A 105 2.27 3.37 -6.20
CA ARG A 105 1.09 2.72 -6.81
C ARG A 105 1.47 1.53 -7.67
N VAL A 106 2.51 1.65 -8.51
CA VAL A 106 3.00 0.52 -9.32
C VAL A 106 3.51 -0.61 -8.44
N ALA A 107 4.30 -0.30 -7.41
CA ALA A 107 4.79 -1.31 -6.48
C ALA A 107 3.62 -2.03 -5.77
N LEU A 108 2.63 -1.29 -5.27
CA LEU A 108 1.45 -1.88 -4.65
C LEU A 108 0.63 -2.72 -5.65
N ALA A 109 0.53 -2.29 -6.91
CA ALA A 109 -0.12 -3.05 -7.98
C ALA A 109 0.59 -4.38 -8.27
N ILE A 110 1.92 -4.41 -8.23
CA ILE A 110 2.71 -5.63 -8.36
C ILE A 110 2.47 -6.54 -7.16
N LEU A 111 2.59 -6.01 -5.94
CA LEU A 111 2.45 -6.77 -4.68
C LEU A 111 1.06 -7.40 -4.52
N THR A 112 0.01 -6.70 -4.97
CA THR A 112 -1.38 -7.17 -4.92
C THR A 112 -1.81 -7.94 -6.18
N GLU A 113 -0.88 -8.23 -7.10
CA GLU A 113 -1.16 -8.85 -8.41
C GLU A 113 -2.23 -8.11 -9.25
N SER A 114 -2.50 -6.85 -8.87
CA SER A 114 -3.56 -6.01 -9.41
C SER A 114 -4.93 -6.66 -9.42
N VAL A 115 -5.25 -7.45 -8.38
CA VAL A 115 -6.58 -8.07 -8.22
C VAL A 115 -7.50 -7.28 -7.27
N THR A 116 -6.97 -6.23 -6.63
CA THR A 116 -7.68 -5.40 -5.66
C THR A 116 -7.70 -3.94 -6.11
N ALA A 117 -8.61 -3.14 -5.54
CA ALA A 117 -8.68 -1.71 -5.82
C ALA A 117 -7.58 -0.90 -5.13
N ALA A 118 -6.79 -1.51 -4.24
CA ALA A 118 -5.83 -0.80 -3.39
C ALA A 118 -4.81 0.08 -4.14
N PRO A 119 -4.24 -0.31 -5.29
CA PRO A 119 -3.30 0.55 -6.02
C PRO A 119 -3.94 1.84 -6.58
N ILE A 120 -5.24 1.81 -6.85
CA ILE A 120 -6.00 2.93 -7.41
C ILE A 120 -6.63 3.74 -6.28
N GLU A 121 -7.40 3.07 -5.42
CA GLU A 121 -8.29 3.70 -4.44
C GLU A 121 -7.75 3.63 -3.01
N GLY A 122 -6.73 2.80 -2.74
CA GLY A 122 -6.17 2.65 -1.39
C GLY A 122 -5.17 3.74 -1.02
N ILE A 123 -4.53 4.35 -2.02
CA ILE A 123 -3.65 5.52 -1.86
C ILE A 123 -4.38 6.70 -2.52
N ALA A 124 -4.78 7.68 -1.73
CA ALA A 124 -5.38 8.91 -2.22
C ALA A 124 -4.32 9.77 -2.92
N THR A 125 -3.19 10.01 -2.24
CA THR A 125 -2.07 10.79 -2.78
C THR A 125 -0.79 10.57 -1.97
N VAL A 126 0.37 10.79 -2.59
CA VAL A 126 1.66 10.91 -1.91
C VAL A 126 2.17 12.35 -2.01
N LYS A 127 2.66 12.90 -0.90
CA LYS A 127 3.17 14.28 -0.83
C LYS A 127 4.53 14.34 -0.15
N VAL A 128 5.33 15.32 -0.55
CA VAL A 128 6.51 15.74 0.19
C VAL A 128 6.10 16.88 1.14
N LYS A 129 6.35 16.69 2.44
CA LYS A 129 6.03 17.66 3.52
C LYS A 129 7.31 18.03 4.27
N ASN A 130 7.23 19.01 5.16
CA ASN A 130 8.37 19.49 5.94
C ASN A 130 8.21 19.19 7.43
N ASN A 131 9.28 18.68 8.04
CA ASN A 131 9.45 18.59 9.48
C ASN A 131 9.65 19.99 10.09
N PHE A 132 9.51 20.08 11.42
CA PHE A 132 9.69 21.33 12.15
C PHE A 132 11.14 21.84 12.18
N ASP A 133 12.11 20.98 11.90
CA ASP A 133 13.52 21.34 11.72
C ASP A 133 13.85 21.78 10.28
N GLY A 134 12.84 21.83 9.40
CA GLY A 134 12.97 22.24 8.01
C GLY A 134 13.35 21.12 7.04
N THR A 135 13.56 19.88 7.50
CA THR A 135 13.86 18.77 6.58
C THR A 135 12.59 18.26 5.89
N SER A 136 12.70 17.86 4.62
CA SER A 136 11.58 17.31 3.87
C SER A 136 11.45 15.80 4.05
N TYR A 137 10.22 15.30 4.14
CA TYR A 137 9.89 13.88 4.34
C TYR A 137 8.70 13.47 3.47
N LEU A 138 8.48 12.17 3.32
CA LEU A 138 7.39 11.61 2.52
C LEU A 138 6.15 11.30 3.37
N ALA A 139 4.98 11.73 2.90
CA ALA A 139 3.68 11.45 3.49
C ALA A 139 2.77 10.70 2.51
N VAL A 140 2.22 9.58 2.96
CA VAL A 140 1.31 8.75 2.17
C VAL A 140 -0.10 8.89 2.73
N TYR A 141 -1.03 9.38 1.92
CA TYR A 141 -2.43 9.53 2.27
C TYR A 141 -3.17 8.27 1.85
N TYR A 142 -3.43 7.39 2.81
CA TYR A 142 -4.23 6.19 2.61
C TYR A 142 -5.72 6.47 2.74
N ALA A 143 -6.52 5.77 1.96
CA ALA A 143 -7.98 5.81 2.00
C ALA A 143 -8.56 4.46 2.44
N GLY A 144 -9.85 4.45 2.83
CA GLY A 144 -10.54 3.24 3.32
C GLY A 144 -10.40 1.98 2.44
N PRO A 145 -10.44 2.08 1.09
CA PRO A 145 -10.26 0.94 0.20
C PRO A 145 -8.92 0.20 0.35
N ILE A 146 -7.91 0.77 1.03
CA ILE A 146 -6.65 0.09 1.36
C ILE A 146 -6.87 -1.21 2.16
N ARG A 147 -8.03 -1.36 2.83
CA ARG A 147 -8.42 -2.60 3.51
C ARG A 147 -8.37 -3.82 2.57
N SER A 148 -8.67 -3.61 1.29
CA SER A 148 -8.70 -4.68 0.26
C SER A 148 -7.31 -5.24 -0.07
N ALA A 149 -6.23 -4.51 0.20
CA ALA A 149 -4.86 -5.01 -0.02
C ALA A 149 -4.52 -6.17 0.92
N GLY A 150 -5.10 -6.19 2.12
CA GLY A 150 -4.67 -7.06 3.22
C GLY A 150 -3.50 -6.47 4.02
N GLY A 151 -3.33 -6.93 5.27
CA GLY A 151 -2.35 -6.35 6.18
C GLY A 151 -0.89 -6.54 5.74
N THR A 152 -0.55 -7.60 4.98
CA THR A 152 0.85 -7.77 4.53
C THR A 152 1.20 -6.68 3.53
N GLU A 153 0.37 -6.48 2.53
CA GLU A 153 0.57 -5.54 1.44
C GLU A 153 0.46 -4.09 1.93
N GLN A 154 -0.41 -3.82 2.92
CA GLN A 154 -0.41 -2.56 3.67
C GLN A 154 0.96 -2.29 4.32
N ALA A 155 1.50 -3.25 5.05
CA ALA A 155 2.79 -3.10 5.74
C ALA A 155 3.95 -2.91 4.73
N VAL A 156 3.97 -3.70 3.66
CA VAL A 156 4.99 -3.60 2.62
C VAL A 156 4.86 -2.27 1.85
N SER A 157 3.66 -1.71 1.70
CA SER A 157 3.51 -0.38 1.06
C SER A 157 4.24 0.73 1.82
N VAL A 158 4.24 0.70 3.16
CA VAL A 158 4.99 1.66 3.98
C VAL A 158 6.50 1.44 3.82
N LEU A 159 6.93 0.19 3.68
CA LEU A 159 8.33 -0.15 3.46
C LEU A 159 8.83 0.32 2.09
N VAL A 160 8.00 0.17 1.05
CA VAL A 160 8.27 0.71 -0.28
C VAL A 160 8.32 2.24 -0.23
N ALA A 161 7.43 2.89 0.51
CA ALA A 161 7.47 4.34 0.70
C ALA A 161 8.76 4.79 1.42
N ASP A 162 9.24 4.04 2.41
CA ASP A 162 10.55 4.27 3.04
C ASP A 162 11.72 4.07 2.07
N PHE A 163 11.63 3.11 1.18
CA PHE A 163 12.63 2.92 0.14
C PHE A 163 12.65 4.08 -0.86
N ILE A 164 11.48 4.47 -1.39
CA ILE A 164 11.31 5.58 -2.32
C ILE A 164 11.83 6.90 -1.73
N ARG A 165 11.47 7.22 -0.48
CA ARG A 165 11.92 8.48 0.14
C ARG A 165 13.45 8.56 0.29
N ARG A 166 14.13 7.42 0.45
CA ARG A 166 15.60 7.37 0.49
C ARG A 166 16.21 7.62 -0.89
N LEU A 167 15.61 7.07 -1.94
CA LEU A 167 16.04 7.32 -3.33
C LEU A 167 15.89 8.80 -3.70
N LEU A 168 14.82 9.44 -3.22
CA LEU A 168 14.56 10.88 -3.38
C LEU A 168 15.34 11.75 -2.38
N HIS A 169 16.24 11.17 -1.59
CA HIS A 169 17.06 11.87 -0.58
C HIS A 169 16.25 12.66 0.46
N LEU A 170 15.02 12.21 0.75
CA LEU A 170 14.16 12.78 1.77
C LEU A 170 14.51 12.22 3.16
N ASP A 171 14.41 13.09 4.16
CA ASP A 171 14.62 12.73 5.55
C ASP A 171 13.44 11.89 6.09
N ARG A 172 13.65 11.30 7.26
CA ARG A 172 12.61 10.59 8.00
C ARG A 172 11.57 11.56 8.56
N TYR A 173 10.34 11.08 8.62
CA TYR A 173 9.26 11.70 9.38
C TYR A 173 9.61 11.75 10.87
N LYS A 174 9.45 12.94 11.48
CA LYS A 174 9.73 13.19 12.90
C LYS A 174 8.42 13.65 13.56
N PRO A 175 7.58 12.74 14.09
CA PRO A 175 6.32 13.12 14.71
C PRO A 175 6.54 13.91 16.01
N LEU A 176 5.68 14.89 16.27
CA LEU A 176 5.52 15.49 17.59
C LEU A 176 4.73 14.54 18.50
N GLU A 177 4.89 14.69 19.81
CA GLU A 177 4.17 13.86 20.78
C GLU A 177 2.65 13.97 20.63
N ASP A 178 2.15 15.17 20.31
CA ASP A 178 0.72 15.41 20.09
C ASP A 178 0.20 14.66 18.84
N GLU A 179 1.03 14.53 17.81
CA GLU A 179 0.72 13.71 16.63
C GLU A 179 0.76 12.23 16.97
N VAL A 180 1.68 11.77 17.84
CA VAL A 180 1.73 10.38 18.29
C VAL A 180 0.47 10.01 19.07
N GLU A 181 0.07 10.82 20.06
CA GLU A 181 -1.13 10.56 20.85
C GLU A 181 -2.41 10.69 20.02
N ARG A 182 -2.41 11.52 18.97
CA ARG A 182 -3.49 11.54 17.97
C ARG A 182 -3.70 10.17 17.31
N TYR A 183 -2.64 9.44 16.95
CA TYR A 183 -2.82 8.08 16.40
C TYR A 183 -3.38 7.10 17.44
N VAL A 184 -2.98 7.23 18.71
CA VAL A 184 -3.52 6.39 19.80
C VAL A 184 -5.02 6.64 19.96
N GLU A 185 -5.43 7.92 20.00
CA GLU A 185 -6.84 8.31 20.10
C GLU A 185 -7.65 7.83 18.88
N GLU A 186 -7.13 8.03 17.67
CA GLU A 186 -7.80 7.60 16.43
C GLU A 186 -8.03 6.09 16.39
N ILE A 187 -7.00 5.28 16.73
CA ILE A 187 -7.10 3.82 16.70
C ILE A 187 -8.09 3.31 17.75
N ASP A 188 -8.05 3.82 18.99
CA ASP A 188 -9.02 3.45 20.03
C ASP A 188 -10.46 3.83 19.63
N LEU A 189 -10.65 5.04 19.11
CA LEU A 189 -11.98 5.51 18.71
C LEU A 189 -12.52 4.71 17.51
N TYR A 190 -11.68 4.37 16.53
CA TYR A 190 -12.04 3.57 15.37
C TYR A 190 -12.46 2.15 15.75
N GLU A 191 -11.70 1.48 16.63
CA GLU A 191 -12.04 0.16 17.18
C GLU A 191 -13.40 0.17 17.89
N ARG A 192 -13.70 1.24 18.65
CA ARG A 192 -14.94 1.34 19.44
C ARG A 192 -16.16 1.77 18.64
N ARG A 193 -15.98 2.55 17.56
CA ARG A 193 -17.10 3.25 16.89
C ARG A 193 -17.30 2.87 15.44
N VAL A 194 -16.28 2.37 14.74
CA VAL A 194 -16.33 2.11 13.30
C VAL A 194 -16.34 0.61 13.01
N THR A 195 -15.26 -0.09 13.33
CA THR A 195 -15.11 -1.53 13.01
C THR A 195 -14.01 -2.15 13.86
N HIS A 196 -14.16 -3.44 14.16
CA HIS A 196 -13.11 -4.20 14.82
C HIS A 196 -11.89 -4.36 13.92
N LEU A 197 -10.73 -4.05 14.48
CA LEU A 197 -9.42 -4.25 13.92
C LEU A 197 -9.00 -5.71 14.07
N GLN A 198 -8.17 -6.20 13.15
CA GLN A 198 -7.71 -7.59 13.16
C GLN A 198 -6.68 -7.84 14.26
N TYR A 199 -5.93 -6.80 14.63
CA TYR A 199 -4.93 -6.88 15.70
C TYR A 199 -5.32 -5.98 16.88
N PRO A 200 -5.49 -6.53 18.10
CA PRO A 200 -5.74 -5.72 19.29
C PRO A 200 -4.42 -5.12 19.77
N SER A 201 -4.04 -3.97 19.21
CA SER A 201 -2.84 -3.24 19.58
C SER A 201 -3.00 -2.52 20.92
N THR A 202 -1.88 -2.39 21.62
CA THR A 202 -1.78 -1.56 22.84
C THR A 202 -1.35 -0.13 22.49
N PRO A 203 -1.70 0.87 23.32
CA PRO A 203 -1.18 2.24 23.16
C PRO A 203 0.35 2.31 23.05
N GLN A 204 1.08 1.45 23.78
CA GLN A 204 2.54 1.39 23.73
C GLN A 204 3.04 0.90 22.36
N GLU A 205 2.40 -0.12 21.78
CA GLU A 205 2.75 -0.61 20.43
C GLU A 205 2.46 0.46 19.36
N ILE A 206 1.35 1.19 19.49
CA ILE A 206 1.00 2.30 18.59
C ILE A 206 2.07 3.40 18.67
N ARG A 207 2.42 3.85 19.88
CA ARG A 207 3.46 4.87 20.08
C ARG A 207 4.80 4.42 19.53
N LEU A 208 5.19 3.16 19.79
CA LEU A 208 6.43 2.59 19.29
C LEU A 208 6.44 2.59 17.75
N ALA A 209 5.35 2.18 17.11
CA ALA A 209 5.24 2.18 15.66
C ALA A 209 5.32 3.59 15.08
N VAL A 210 4.47 4.51 15.52
CA VAL A 210 4.39 5.87 14.97
C VAL A 210 5.71 6.62 15.11
N ARG A 211 6.42 6.46 16.23
CA ARG A 211 7.72 7.13 16.46
C ARG A 211 8.85 6.61 15.56
N ASN A 212 8.74 5.38 15.07
CA ASN A 212 9.82 4.73 14.32
C ASN A 212 9.53 4.56 12.83
N ILE A 213 8.28 4.67 12.38
CA ILE A 213 7.96 4.66 10.95
C ILE A 213 8.55 5.94 10.31
N PRO A 214 9.44 5.82 9.30
CA PRO A 214 10.19 6.95 8.73
C PRO A 214 9.40 7.76 7.69
N VAL A 215 8.16 7.38 7.41
CA VAL A 215 7.23 8.09 6.51
C VAL A 215 5.95 8.41 7.26
N GLU A 216 5.28 9.50 6.93
CA GLU A 216 3.99 9.82 7.56
C GLU A 216 2.90 8.96 6.93
N VAL A 217 2.35 8.03 7.72
CA VAL A 217 1.16 7.26 7.37
C VAL A 217 -0.06 8.10 7.76
N THR A 218 -0.65 8.80 6.81
CA THR A 218 -1.80 9.69 7.02
C THR A 218 -2.91 9.36 6.02
N GLY A 219 -3.93 10.19 5.89
CA GLY A 219 -5.07 9.91 5.02
C GLY A 219 -6.15 10.97 5.06
N GLU A 220 -7.07 10.86 4.12
CA GLU A 220 -8.33 11.61 4.12
C GLU A 220 -9.26 11.11 5.23
N PRO A 221 -10.17 11.96 5.74
CA PRO A 221 -11.17 11.52 6.69
C PRO A 221 -12.10 10.47 6.07
N THR A 222 -12.26 9.32 6.73
CA THR A 222 -13.11 8.23 6.24
C THR A 222 -14.42 8.13 7.00
N ASP A 223 -14.43 8.55 8.28
CA ASP A 223 -15.56 8.38 9.18
C ASP A 223 -15.90 9.70 9.89
N PRO A 224 -17.19 9.99 10.15
CA PRO A 224 -17.63 11.29 10.65
C PRO A 224 -17.33 11.52 12.15
N TYR A 225 -16.60 10.60 12.79
CA TYR A 225 -16.25 10.71 14.21
C TYR A 225 -15.05 11.66 14.38
N GLU A 226 -15.18 12.62 15.28
CA GLU A 226 -14.11 13.56 15.58
C GLU A 226 -13.29 13.11 16.79
N VAL A 227 -11.99 13.42 16.74
CA VAL A 227 -11.11 13.35 17.91
C VAL A 227 -11.38 14.50 18.88
N SER A 228 -11.15 14.24 20.15
CA SER A 228 -11.44 15.13 21.27
C SER A 228 -10.20 15.82 21.82
N GLY A 229 -9.10 15.09 21.99
CA GLY A 229 -7.88 15.59 22.64
C GLY A 229 -6.95 16.31 21.68
N HIS A 230 -6.59 15.64 20.58
CA HIS A 230 -5.46 16.05 19.73
C HIS A 230 -5.93 16.72 18.41
N ARG A 231 -6.60 17.87 18.53
CA ARG A 231 -7.24 18.60 17.43
C ARG A 231 -6.34 19.67 16.80
N ASN A 232 -6.60 20.00 15.54
CA ASN A 232 -6.00 21.12 14.79
C ASN A 232 -4.46 21.06 14.73
N LEU A 233 -3.92 19.86 14.53
CA LEU A 233 -2.49 19.66 14.36
C LEU A 233 -2.04 20.23 13.01
N SER A 234 -0.93 20.97 12.99
CA SER A 234 -0.47 21.70 11.79
C SER A 234 -0.27 20.83 10.55
N ARG A 235 0.08 19.55 10.73
CA ARG A 235 0.31 18.59 9.64
C ARG A 235 -0.86 17.63 9.41
N VAL A 236 -1.95 17.71 10.19
CA VAL A 236 -3.14 16.87 10.05
C VAL A 236 -4.32 17.75 9.66
N GLU A 237 -4.76 17.61 8.41
CA GLU A 237 -5.73 18.52 7.78
C GLU A 237 -7.19 18.27 8.21
N THR A 238 -7.42 17.29 9.10
CA THR A 238 -8.75 16.92 9.59
C THR A 238 -8.73 16.60 11.09
N ASN A 239 -9.88 16.80 11.74
CA ASN A 239 -10.14 16.34 13.11
C ASN A 239 -10.98 15.05 13.14
N GLN A 240 -11.27 14.46 11.98
CA GLN A 240 -11.99 13.21 11.85
C GLN A 240 -11.05 12.00 11.75
N LEU A 241 -11.60 10.79 11.88
CA LEU A 241 -10.84 9.55 11.78
C LEU A 241 -10.30 9.32 10.37
N ARG A 242 -9.02 8.95 10.29
CA ARG A 242 -8.30 8.60 9.07
C ARG A 242 -8.19 7.08 8.95
N GLY A 243 -9.30 6.41 8.62
CA GLY A 243 -9.43 4.94 8.65
C GLY A 243 -8.39 4.21 7.82
N GLY A 244 -7.99 4.75 6.66
CA GLY A 244 -6.91 4.18 5.85
C GLY A 244 -5.57 4.13 6.62
N ALA A 245 -5.19 5.23 7.26
CA ALA A 245 -3.98 5.31 8.07
C ALA A 245 -4.03 4.37 9.27
N ILE A 246 -5.18 4.32 9.96
CA ILE A 246 -5.45 3.45 11.11
C ILE A 246 -5.25 1.98 10.74
N LEU A 247 -5.83 1.54 9.62
CA LEU A 247 -5.69 0.17 9.14
C LEU A 247 -4.23 -0.18 8.81
N VAL A 248 -3.52 0.71 8.10
CA VAL A 248 -2.13 0.49 7.71
C VAL A 248 -1.19 0.39 8.92
N ILE A 249 -1.36 1.25 9.93
CA ILE A 249 -0.57 1.16 11.16
C ILE A 249 -0.94 -0.09 11.96
N ASN A 250 -2.23 -0.30 12.23
CA ASN A 250 -2.67 -1.33 13.16
C ASN A 250 -2.64 -2.73 12.55
N ASP A 251 -3.40 -2.97 11.48
CA ASP A 251 -3.55 -4.29 10.88
C ASP A 251 -2.38 -4.63 9.95
N GLY A 252 -1.71 -3.61 9.43
CA GLY A 252 -0.50 -3.70 8.63
C GLY A 252 0.76 -3.81 9.50
N ILE A 253 1.34 -2.68 9.89
CA ILE A 253 2.66 -2.63 10.54
C ILE A 253 2.68 -3.43 11.85
N ILE A 254 1.78 -3.12 12.79
CA ILE A 254 1.76 -3.80 14.09
C ILE A 254 1.32 -5.25 13.92
N GLY A 255 0.19 -5.46 13.24
CA GLY A 255 -0.40 -6.79 13.04
C GLY A 255 0.47 -7.77 12.25
N LYS A 256 1.37 -7.27 11.38
CA LYS A 256 2.27 -8.10 10.56
C LYS A 256 3.75 -7.91 10.87
N ALA A 257 4.11 -7.30 12.01
CA ALA A 257 5.49 -6.98 12.39
C ALA A 257 6.48 -8.14 12.18
N LYS A 258 6.12 -9.36 12.61
CA LYS A 258 6.98 -10.56 12.45
C LYS A 258 7.23 -10.92 10.99
N LYS A 259 6.23 -10.79 10.12
CA LYS A 259 6.35 -11.08 8.68
C LYS A 259 7.10 -9.96 7.97
N LEU A 260 6.80 -8.71 8.32
CA LEU A 260 7.49 -7.53 7.82
C LEU A 260 8.98 -7.58 8.15
N LYS A 261 9.35 -7.94 9.38
CA LYS A 261 10.76 -8.06 9.79
C LYS A 261 11.55 -9.04 8.92
N LYS A 262 11.01 -10.25 8.69
CA LYS A 262 11.65 -11.24 7.80
C LYS A 262 11.85 -10.68 6.40
N PHE A 263 10.86 -9.92 5.93
CA PHE A 263 10.91 -9.31 4.62
C PHE A 263 11.97 -8.20 4.54
N VAL A 264 12.06 -7.32 5.55
CA VAL A 264 13.12 -6.33 5.71
C VAL A 264 14.52 -6.96 5.69
N GLU A 265 14.70 -8.06 6.43
CA GLU A 265 15.96 -8.82 6.47
C GLU A 265 16.32 -9.41 5.10
N GLN A 266 15.33 -9.90 4.35
CA GLN A 266 15.53 -10.47 3.01
C GLN A 266 15.98 -9.42 2.00
N ILE A 267 15.38 -8.22 2.03
CA ILE A 267 15.74 -7.13 1.09
C ILE A 267 16.95 -6.30 1.56
N GLY A 268 17.44 -6.55 2.77
CA GLY A 268 18.60 -5.85 3.33
C GLY A 268 18.35 -4.37 3.67
N LEU A 269 17.11 -4.00 4.02
CA LEU A 269 16.79 -2.61 4.40
C LEU A 269 17.09 -2.38 5.89
N ASP A 270 17.88 -1.36 6.20
CA ASP A 270 18.24 -0.97 7.56
C ASP A 270 17.19 -0.04 8.20
N GLY A 271 17.26 0.14 9.53
CA GLY A 271 16.43 1.11 10.27
C GLY A 271 15.06 0.59 10.73
N TRP A 272 14.80 -0.70 10.59
CA TRP A 272 13.54 -1.37 10.97
C TRP A 272 13.70 -2.41 12.10
N ASP A 273 14.82 -2.40 12.82
CA ASP A 273 15.13 -3.35 13.90
C ASP A 273 14.11 -3.31 15.05
N TRP A 274 13.50 -2.14 15.27
CA TRP A 274 12.46 -1.87 16.26
C TRP A 274 11.20 -2.72 16.05
N LEU A 275 10.98 -3.29 14.86
CA LEU A 275 9.88 -4.24 14.63
C LEU A 275 9.98 -5.46 15.55
N SER A 276 11.18 -5.78 16.03
CA SER A 276 11.37 -6.87 17.00
C SER A 276 10.79 -6.57 18.37
N ASP A 277 10.53 -5.31 18.70
CA ASP A 277 10.00 -4.90 20.01
C ASP A 277 8.46 -4.88 20.03
N LEU A 278 7.82 -4.95 18.86
CA LEU A 278 6.37 -5.14 18.74
C LEU A 278 5.97 -6.57 19.14
N GLY A 279 4.94 -6.69 19.99
CA GLY A 279 4.43 -7.97 20.49
C GLY A 279 5.15 -8.56 21.71
N LYS A 280 6.35 -8.06 22.09
CA LYS A 280 7.07 -8.51 23.30
C LYS A 280 6.34 -8.14 24.60
N THR A 281 5.60 -7.02 24.60
CA THR A 281 4.82 -6.55 25.75
C THR A 281 3.71 -7.52 26.20
N LYS A 282 3.31 -8.48 25.36
CA LYS A 282 2.35 -9.54 25.74
C LYS A 282 3.00 -10.70 26.49
N GLU A 283 4.31 -10.94 26.31
CA GLU A 283 5.00 -12.08 26.95
C GLU A 283 5.46 -11.75 28.37
N GLU A 284 5.86 -10.49 28.66
CA GLU A 284 6.37 -10.12 29.99
C GLU A 284 5.29 -9.98 31.06
N LYS A 285 4.02 -9.73 30.70
CA LYS A 285 2.91 -9.62 31.66
C LYS A 285 2.27 -10.96 32.07
N GLY A 286 2.72 -12.08 31.50
CA GLY A 286 2.23 -13.42 31.86
C GLY A 286 2.98 -14.08 33.04
N GLY A 287 3.98 -13.41 33.62
CA GLY A 287 4.91 -14.01 34.58
C GLY A 287 4.78 -13.56 36.04
N GLU A 288 3.95 -12.56 36.37
CA GLU A 288 3.97 -11.94 37.71
C GLU A 288 2.65 -11.95 38.50
N ASP A 289 1.58 -12.58 38.00
CA ASP A 289 0.30 -12.72 38.75
C ASP A 289 0.06 -14.17 39.22
N ALA A 290 1.06 -14.79 39.85
CA ALA A 290 0.93 -16.09 40.51
C ALA A 290 1.59 -16.14 41.90
N LEU A 291 1.51 -15.07 42.68
CA LEU A 291 1.76 -15.09 44.13
C LEU A 291 0.91 -14.00 44.79
N PHE A 292 -0.29 -14.37 45.26
CA PHE A 292 -0.88 -14.11 46.59
C PHE A 292 -2.38 -14.46 46.57
#